data_AF-A0A531MSS1-F1
#
_entry.id   AF-A0A531MSS1-F1
#
_cell.length_a   1.000
_cell.length_b   1.000
_cell.length_c   1.000
_cell.angle_alpha   90.00
_cell.angle_beta   90.00
_cell.angle_gamma   90.00
#
_symmetry.space_group_name_H-M   'P 1'
#
loop_
_entity.id
_entity.type
_entity.pdbx_description
1 polymer ?
#
loop_
_entity_poly.entity_id
_entity_poly.type
_entity_poly.pdbx_seq_one_letter_code
_entity_poly.pdbx_strand_id
1 'polypeptide(L)'
;TAPGHGREDFDAWMDAAPALRQRGIDTEIPFTVDDGGFFTKDAPGFGPDREGGAARVIDDNGKKGNANQAVIDELIKRNALFARGRLKHSYPHSWRSKKPVIFRNTPQWFVYMDKDLGDGTTLRSRALKAIDETRFVPAAGQNRIRAMIEERPDWVLSRQRAWGVPIAVFADVDGNVLKDEAVNQRIMEAFEAEGADAWFAPGAKERFLGNHDAAKWHQVMDILDVWFDSGSTHVFTLEDRPDLKWPADVYLEGSDQHRGWFHSSLLESCATRGRAPYDTVVTHGFTMDEDGRKMSKSLGNTVVPQDVIKQSGADILRLWVVTTDYWEDQRLGKNVLQTNIDAYRKLRNTIRWMLGTLAHDDGEDVALETMPELERLMLHRLAELDEVVRQGYDAFEFKRITRALLDFMVVELSAFYFDIRKDALYCDGPSSLRRKAAVQVVRHLFDCLVRWLAPMLPFTMEEAWLDRHPDAVSVHLDQFPVIPQNWRNEALAEKWRKVRQVRRVVTGALEIARAQKVIGSSLE
;
A
#
# COMPACT_ATOMS: atom_id res chain seq x y z
N THR A 1 -34.54 18.96 17.95
CA THR A 1 -33.31 18.15 17.93
C THR A 1 -32.23 18.88 18.72
N ALA A 2 -31.13 18.23 19.06
CA ALA A 2 -29.97 18.85 19.73
C ALA A 2 -28.72 18.78 18.83
N PRO A 3 -28.67 19.56 17.73
CA PRO A 3 -27.63 19.42 16.70
C PRO A 3 -26.20 19.67 17.19
N GLY A 4 -26.03 20.27 18.38
CA GLY A 4 -24.73 20.43 19.03
C GLY A 4 -24.13 19.15 19.63
N HIS A 5 -24.93 18.08 19.79
CA HIS A 5 -24.59 16.93 20.63
C HIS A 5 -24.95 15.55 20.04
N GLY A 6 -25.32 15.47 18.77
CA GLY A 6 -25.65 14.21 18.09
C GLY A 6 -25.49 14.35 16.59
N ARG A 7 -24.96 13.32 15.94
CA ARG A 7 -24.76 13.34 14.48
C ARG A 7 -26.09 13.33 13.74
N GLU A 8 -27.00 12.45 14.12
CA GLU A 8 -28.31 12.35 13.51
C GLU A 8 -29.16 13.61 13.76
N ASP A 9 -29.02 14.22 14.95
CA ASP A 9 -29.63 15.51 15.26
C ASP A 9 -29.05 16.65 14.41
N PHE A 10 -27.73 16.64 14.16
CA PHE A 10 -27.04 17.60 13.30
C PHE A 10 -27.48 17.44 11.85
N ASP A 11 -27.42 16.22 11.31
CA ASP A 11 -27.79 15.91 9.92
C ASP A 11 -29.26 16.30 9.67
N ALA A 12 -30.19 15.89 10.55
CA ALA A 12 -31.60 16.26 10.45
C ALA A 12 -31.85 17.78 10.56
N TRP A 13 -31.05 18.49 11.37
CA TRP A 13 -31.13 19.95 11.47
C TRP A 13 -30.61 20.63 10.20
N MET A 14 -29.49 20.17 9.65
CA MET A 14 -28.88 20.70 8.44
C MET A 14 -29.76 20.47 7.21
N ASP A 15 -30.36 19.30 7.08
CA ASP A 15 -31.31 18.98 6.00
C ASP A 15 -32.55 19.90 6.04
N ALA A 16 -33.03 20.21 7.24
CA ALA A 16 -34.18 21.09 7.44
C ALA A 16 -33.83 22.59 7.36
N ALA A 17 -32.55 22.96 7.50
CA ALA A 17 -32.12 24.35 7.64
C ALA A 17 -32.57 25.26 6.49
N PRO A 18 -32.51 24.88 5.19
CA PRO A 18 -33.03 25.71 4.10
C PRO A 18 -34.51 26.05 4.27
N ALA A 19 -35.34 25.07 4.64
CA ALA A 19 -36.77 25.27 4.86
C ALA A 19 -37.06 26.12 6.12
N LEU A 20 -36.25 25.96 7.17
CA LEU A 20 -36.35 26.78 8.39
C LEU A 20 -36.02 28.25 8.13
N ARG A 21 -34.95 28.53 7.37
CA ARG A 21 -34.58 29.91 6.98
C ARG A 21 -35.66 30.57 6.12
N GLN A 22 -36.28 29.84 5.19
CA GLN A 22 -37.41 30.34 4.41
C GLN A 22 -38.61 30.73 5.28
N ARG A 23 -38.75 30.10 6.45
CA ARG A 23 -39.79 30.41 7.45
C ARG A 23 -39.38 31.53 8.41
N GLY A 24 -38.21 32.15 8.22
CA GLY A 24 -37.67 33.19 9.10
C GLY A 24 -37.20 32.66 10.46
N ILE A 25 -36.95 31.35 10.58
CA ILE A 25 -36.43 30.73 11.80
C ILE A 25 -34.90 30.80 11.74
N ASP A 26 -34.30 31.30 12.83
CA ASP A 26 -32.85 31.27 12.99
C ASP A 26 -32.35 29.83 13.07
N THR A 27 -31.36 29.52 12.25
CA THR A 27 -30.76 28.18 12.14
C THR A 27 -29.42 28.07 12.85
N GLU A 28 -28.98 29.12 13.54
CA GLU A 28 -27.78 29.09 14.37
C GLU A 28 -27.86 27.96 15.40
N ILE A 29 -26.81 27.12 15.43
CA ILE A 29 -26.74 26.00 16.36
C ILE A 29 -26.12 26.52 17.66
N PRO A 30 -26.81 26.43 18.82
CA PRO A 30 -26.28 26.94 20.07
C PRO A 30 -25.05 26.13 20.50
N PHE A 31 -24.00 26.83 20.94
CA PHE A 31 -22.77 26.24 21.43
C PHE A 31 -22.86 26.00 22.93
N THR A 32 -23.72 25.08 23.33
CA THR A 32 -24.16 24.90 24.72
C THR A 32 -23.07 24.44 25.69
N VAL A 33 -21.99 23.79 25.25
CA VAL A 33 -20.92 23.26 26.12
C VAL A 33 -19.55 23.66 25.60
N ASP A 34 -18.65 24.11 26.47
CA ASP A 34 -17.28 24.55 26.12
C ASP A 34 -16.21 23.45 26.18
N ASP A 35 -14.93 23.83 26.03
CA ASP A 35 -13.73 22.97 26.16
C ASP A 35 -13.48 22.40 27.55
N GLY A 36 -13.86 23.13 28.60
CA GLY A 36 -13.82 22.64 29.96
C GLY A 36 -14.96 21.68 30.28
N GLY A 37 -15.92 21.50 29.37
CA GLY A 37 -17.14 20.73 29.61
C GLY A 37 -18.17 21.50 30.45
N PHE A 38 -18.05 22.83 30.56
CA PHE A 38 -19.03 23.69 31.21
C PHE A 38 -20.11 24.14 30.23
N PHE A 39 -21.31 24.39 30.74
CA PHE A 39 -22.35 25.04 29.96
C PHE A 39 -21.99 26.51 29.68
N THR A 40 -22.29 26.96 28.47
CA THR A 40 -22.04 28.34 28.03
C THR A 40 -23.27 29.23 28.23
N LYS A 41 -23.19 30.49 27.80
CA LYS A 41 -24.34 31.42 27.75
C LYS A 41 -25.51 30.89 26.90
N ASP A 42 -25.25 29.95 26.00
CA ASP A 42 -26.28 29.37 25.11
C ASP A 42 -27.12 28.29 25.81
N ALA A 43 -26.81 27.99 27.08
CA ALA A 43 -27.66 27.23 28.00
C ALA A 43 -28.11 28.11 29.19
N PRO A 44 -29.05 29.06 28.97
CA PRO A 44 -29.47 30.02 29.99
C PRO A 44 -29.94 29.35 31.28
N GLY A 45 -29.53 29.89 32.43
CA GLY A 45 -29.80 29.35 33.76
C GLY A 45 -28.91 28.17 34.17
N PHE A 46 -28.10 27.64 33.25
CA PHE A 46 -27.10 26.60 33.52
C PHE A 46 -25.67 27.03 33.19
N GLY A 47 -25.51 28.11 32.44
CA GLY A 47 -24.24 28.71 32.04
C GLY A 47 -23.63 29.62 33.11
N PRO A 48 -22.78 30.57 32.69
CA PRO A 48 -22.09 31.49 33.62
C PRO A 48 -23.03 32.33 34.49
N ASP A 49 -24.29 32.49 34.09
CA ASP A 49 -25.36 33.21 34.79
C ASP A 49 -25.96 32.42 35.97
N ARG A 50 -25.63 31.14 36.13
CA ARG A 50 -26.11 30.29 37.23
C ARG A 50 -25.44 30.64 38.57
N GLU A 51 -26.23 30.69 39.63
CA GLU A 51 -25.73 30.83 41.00
C GLU A 51 -24.82 29.64 41.37
N GLY A 52 -23.58 29.94 41.79
CA GLY A 52 -22.53 28.93 42.03
C GLY A 52 -21.72 28.53 40.79
N GLY A 53 -21.90 29.24 39.67
CA GLY A 53 -21.14 29.08 38.43
C GLY A 53 -21.75 28.08 37.45
N ALA A 54 -21.20 28.11 36.23
CA ALA A 54 -21.62 27.25 35.13
C ALA A 54 -21.62 25.77 35.53
N ALA A 55 -22.67 25.06 35.17
CA ALA A 55 -22.76 23.62 35.41
C ALA A 55 -21.79 22.87 34.47
N ARG A 56 -21.19 21.80 34.95
CA ARG A 56 -20.18 21.01 34.24
C ARG A 56 -20.72 19.63 33.87
N VAL A 57 -20.57 19.23 32.61
CA VAL A 57 -21.03 17.94 32.06
C VAL A 57 -20.06 16.82 32.41
N ILE A 58 -18.79 16.99 32.05
CA ILE A 58 -17.70 16.05 32.34
C ILE A 58 -16.48 16.86 32.81
N ASP A 59 -15.73 16.32 33.77
CA ASP A 59 -14.49 16.94 34.26
C ASP A 59 -13.25 16.46 33.48
N ASP A 60 -12.09 17.07 33.76
CA ASP A 60 -10.80 16.74 33.11
C ASP A 60 -10.36 15.28 33.38
N ASN A 61 -10.91 14.69 34.44
CA ASN A 61 -10.69 13.31 34.83
C ASN A 61 -11.66 12.33 34.15
N GLY A 62 -12.58 12.80 33.32
CA GLY A 62 -13.59 11.99 32.65
C GLY A 62 -14.73 11.54 33.57
N LYS A 63 -14.87 12.17 34.75
CA LYS A 63 -15.97 11.93 35.68
C LYS A 63 -17.16 12.83 35.33
N LYS A 64 -18.36 12.37 35.70
CA LYS A 64 -19.58 13.16 35.53
C LYS A 64 -19.54 14.38 36.44
N GLY A 65 -19.76 15.57 35.86
CA GLY A 65 -19.95 16.80 36.62
C GLY A 65 -21.37 16.95 37.18
N ASN A 66 -21.71 18.16 37.60
CA ASN A 66 -22.99 18.47 38.25
C ASN A 66 -24.13 18.83 37.27
N ALA A 67 -23.87 18.96 35.96
CA ALA A 67 -24.84 19.42 34.97
C ALA A 67 -26.12 18.57 34.93
N ASN A 68 -25.99 17.24 34.86
CA ASN A 68 -27.16 16.36 34.79
C ASN A 68 -28.06 16.51 36.02
N GLN A 69 -27.48 16.66 37.22
CA GLN A 69 -28.25 16.84 38.44
C GLN A 69 -28.93 18.22 38.46
N ALA A 70 -28.22 19.28 38.06
CA ALA A 70 -28.79 20.62 37.97
C ALA A 70 -29.99 20.70 37.01
N VAL A 71 -29.89 20.06 35.84
CA VAL A 71 -31.00 20.01 34.86
C VAL A 71 -32.18 19.20 35.40
N ILE A 72 -31.92 18.05 36.04
CA ILE A 72 -32.97 17.24 36.66
C ILE A 72 -33.72 18.03 37.73
N ASP A 73 -33.01 18.75 38.59
CA ASP A 73 -33.63 19.53 39.68
C ASP A 73 -34.49 20.66 39.12
N GLU A 74 -34.07 21.31 38.04
CA GLU A 74 -34.86 22.34 37.37
C GLU A 74 -36.11 21.77 36.67
N LEU A 75 -36.00 20.60 36.03
CA LEU A 75 -37.16 19.91 35.46
C LEU A 75 -38.19 19.51 36.53
N ILE A 76 -37.73 19.10 37.72
CA ILE A 76 -38.59 18.83 38.87
C ILE A 76 -39.31 20.10 39.32
N LYS A 77 -38.56 21.20 39.53
CA LYS A 77 -39.13 22.49 39.94
C LYS A 77 -40.20 23.01 38.99
N ARG A 78 -40.02 22.79 37.68
CA ARG A 78 -40.95 23.22 36.62
C ARG A 78 -42.07 22.22 36.32
N ASN A 79 -42.17 21.11 37.08
CA ASN A 79 -43.12 20.04 36.83
C ASN A 79 -43.04 19.48 35.38
N ALA A 80 -41.83 19.46 34.80
CA ALA A 80 -41.56 18.99 33.44
C ALA A 80 -40.91 17.59 33.41
N LEU A 81 -40.61 17.01 34.57
CA LEU A 81 -40.06 15.65 34.68
C LEU A 81 -41.17 14.60 34.78
N PHE A 82 -41.39 13.83 33.71
CA PHE A 82 -42.39 12.77 33.71
C PHE A 82 -41.93 11.49 34.46
N ALA A 83 -40.68 11.07 34.25
CA ALA A 83 -40.13 9.86 34.87
C ALA A 83 -38.60 9.95 35.02
N ARG A 84 -38.04 9.24 36.00
CA ARG A 84 -36.59 9.12 36.24
C ARG A 84 -36.21 7.66 36.41
N GLY A 85 -35.26 7.19 35.61
CA GLY A 85 -34.73 5.83 35.67
C GLY A 85 -33.22 5.77 35.50
N ARG A 86 -32.63 4.59 35.71
CA ARG A 86 -31.20 4.31 35.44
C ARG A 86 -31.12 3.21 34.39
N LEU A 87 -30.32 3.45 33.35
CA LEU A 87 -30.06 2.49 32.27
C LEU A 87 -28.57 2.17 32.22
N LYS A 88 -28.24 0.89 31.97
CA LYS A 88 -26.88 0.45 31.62
C LYS A 88 -26.87 0.06 30.15
N HIS A 89 -25.98 0.65 29.37
CA HIS A 89 -25.84 0.43 27.94
C HIS A 89 -24.39 0.61 27.50
N SER A 90 -24.08 0.22 26.26
CA SER A 90 -22.79 0.54 25.65
C SER A 90 -22.69 2.03 25.37
N TYR A 91 -21.53 2.63 25.64
CA TYR A 91 -21.30 4.07 25.47
C TYR A 91 -19.91 4.34 24.89
N PRO A 92 -19.73 5.35 24.02
CA PRO A 92 -18.43 5.69 23.45
C PRO A 92 -17.38 6.07 24.50
N HIS A 93 -16.18 5.50 24.38
CA HIS A 93 -15.02 5.83 25.22
C HIS A 93 -13.80 6.07 24.34
N SER A 94 -12.91 6.95 24.79
CA SER A 94 -11.61 7.15 24.14
C SER A 94 -10.83 5.84 24.13
N TRP A 95 -10.42 5.39 22.95
CA TRP A 95 -9.64 4.15 22.82
C TRP A 95 -8.29 4.22 23.55
N ARG A 96 -7.74 5.43 23.77
CA ARG A 96 -6.48 5.67 24.46
C ARG A 96 -6.66 5.80 25.98
N SER A 97 -7.51 6.70 26.44
CA SER A 97 -7.67 6.98 27.88
C SER A 97 -8.72 6.13 28.57
N LYS A 98 -9.57 5.44 27.80
CA LYS A 98 -10.74 4.68 28.27
C LYS A 98 -11.77 5.51 29.03
N LYS A 99 -11.71 6.85 28.95
CA LYS A 99 -12.69 7.78 29.54
C LYS A 99 -13.89 7.97 28.60
N PRO A 100 -15.11 8.26 29.12
CA PRO A 100 -16.27 8.58 28.30
C PRO A 100 -16.02 9.78 27.39
N VAL A 101 -16.64 9.81 26.21
CA VAL A 101 -16.61 10.96 25.30
C VAL A 101 -18.01 11.53 25.09
N ILE A 102 -18.09 12.79 24.66
CA ILE A 102 -19.34 13.46 24.30
C ILE A 102 -19.23 13.99 22.88
N PHE A 103 -20.37 14.11 22.19
CA PHE A 103 -20.45 14.88 20.96
C PHE A 103 -20.60 16.35 21.32
N ARG A 104 -19.84 17.18 20.63
CA ARG A 104 -19.85 18.63 20.78
C ARG A 104 -19.48 19.24 19.43
N ASN A 105 -20.28 20.18 18.93
CA ASN A 105 -19.90 20.96 17.76
C ASN A 105 -18.72 21.85 18.08
N THR A 106 -17.79 22.03 17.14
CA THR A 106 -16.66 22.94 17.30
C THR A 106 -16.43 23.64 15.97
N PRO A 107 -15.96 24.91 15.98
CA PRO A 107 -15.36 25.48 14.79
C PRO A 107 -14.24 24.57 14.30
N GLN A 108 -14.24 24.23 13.02
CA GLN A 108 -13.23 23.40 12.37
C GLN A 108 -12.99 23.91 10.94
N TRP A 109 -11.82 23.60 10.41
CA TRP A 109 -11.42 23.90 9.04
C TRP A 109 -11.74 22.71 8.13
N PHE A 110 -12.40 22.99 7.01
CA PHE A 110 -12.84 21.97 6.06
C PHE A 110 -12.35 22.27 4.64
N VAL A 111 -12.07 21.22 3.87
CA VAL A 111 -12.04 21.27 2.41
C VAL A 111 -13.41 20.84 1.90
N TYR A 112 -14.05 21.73 1.14
CA TYR A 112 -15.31 21.42 0.49
C TYR A 112 -15.14 20.39 -0.62
N MET A 113 -15.97 19.35 -0.60
CA MET A 113 -15.99 18.34 -1.67
C MET A 113 -16.80 18.81 -2.88
N ASP A 114 -17.92 19.50 -2.65
CA ASP A 114 -18.92 19.85 -3.67
C ASP A 114 -19.01 21.35 -3.99
N LYS A 115 -18.11 22.17 -3.44
CA LYS A 115 -18.06 23.58 -3.79
C LYS A 115 -17.57 23.73 -5.23
N ASP A 116 -18.30 24.52 -6.02
CA ASP A 116 -17.89 24.90 -7.37
C ASP A 116 -16.55 25.65 -7.33
N LEU A 117 -15.60 25.17 -8.13
CA LEU A 117 -14.25 25.71 -8.24
C LEU A 117 -14.13 26.83 -9.29
N GLY A 118 -15.24 27.22 -9.92
CA GLY A 118 -15.33 28.35 -10.87
C GLY A 118 -15.23 27.93 -12.34
N ASP A 119 -15.02 26.65 -12.61
CA ASP A 119 -14.98 26.04 -13.95
C ASP A 119 -16.10 25.01 -14.17
N GLY A 120 -17.10 24.99 -13.29
CA GLY A 120 -18.19 24.02 -13.31
C GLY A 120 -17.80 22.63 -12.77
N THR A 121 -16.61 22.50 -12.18
CA THR A 121 -16.17 21.28 -11.51
C THR A 121 -16.12 21.45 -9.99
N THR A 122 -16.23 20.33 -9.28
CA THR A 122 -16.01 20.25 -7.83
C THR A 122 -14.78 19.38 -7.55
N LEU A 123 -14.27 19.42 -6.31
CA LEU A 123 -13.20 18.52 -5.92
C LEU A 123 -13.64 17.04 -6.08
N ARG A 124 -14.89 16.73 -5.74
CA ARG A 124 -15.45 15.39 -5.93
C ARG A 124 -15.45 14.98 -7.40
N SER A 125 -15.94 15.82 -8.31
CA SER A 125 -15.99 15.45 -9.73
C SER A 125 -14.60 15.27 -10.33
N ARG A 126 -13.62 16.11 -9.92
CA ARG A 126 -12.22 15.95 -10.32
C ARG A 126 -11.61 14.65 -9.81
N ALA A 127 -11.84 14.32 -8.54
CA ALA A 127 -11.34 13.08 -7.93
C ALA A 127 -11.95 11.83 -8.58
N LEU A 128 -13.26 11.83 -8.87
CA LEU A 128 -13.92 10.70 -9.56
C LEU A 128 -13.37 10.51 -10.98
N LYS A 129 -13.19 11.59 -11.73
CA LYS A 129 -12.56 11.54 -13.06
C LYS A 129 -11.13 11.00 -12.98
N ALA A 130 -10.35 11.48 -12.02
CA ALA A 130 -8.97 11.03 -11.83
C ALA A 130 -8.91 9.53 -11.46
N ILE A 131 -9.85 9.02 -10.66
CA ILE A 131 -9.97 7.58 -10.38
C ILE A 131 -10.25 6.79 -11.66
N ASP A 132 -11.09 7.30 -12.56
CA ASP A 132 -11.42 6.64 -13.82
C ASP A 132 -10.22 6.58 -14.79
N GLU A 133 -9.30 7.56 -14.69
CA GLU A 133 -8.09 7.66 -15.50
C GLU A 133 -6.88 6.87 -14.93
N THR A 134 -6.90 6.52 -13.64
CA THR A 134 -5.84 5.74 -12.98
C THR A 134 -5.99 4.23 -13.19
N ARG A 135 -4.88 3.53 -13.44
CA ARG A 135 -4.85 2.06 -13.48
C ARG A 135 -4.83 1.48 -12.06
N PHE A 136 -5.76 0.59 -11.74
CA PHE A 136 -5.78 -0.12 -10.44
C PHE A 136 -5.42 -1.60 -10.60
N VAL A 137 -4.55 -2.10 -9.71
CA VAL A 137 -4.14 -3.51 -9.64
C VAL A 137 -4.31 -4.00 -8.20
N PRO A 138 -5.33 -4.83 -7.90
CA PRO A 138 -6.36 -5.34 -8.82
C PRO A 138 -7.41 -4.27 -9.17
N ALA A 139 -8.12 -4.47 -10.29
CA ALA A 139 -9.15 -3.53 -10.78
C ALA A 139 -10.26 -3.25 -9.74
N ALA A 140 -10.54 -4.18 -8.83
CA ALA A 140 -11.51 -4.01 -7.75
C ALA A 140 -11.17 -2.83 -6.81
N GLY A 141 -9.90 -2.43 -6.70
CA GLY A 141 -9.48 -1.26 -5.91
C GLY A 141 -10.10 0.05 -6.40
N GLN A 142 -10.32 0.18 -7.71
CA GLN A 142 -10.96 1.34 -8.32
C GLN A 142 -12.38 1.54 -7.78
N ASN A 143 -13.21 0.49 -7.82
CA ASN A 143 -14.57 0.52 -7.31
C ASN A 143 -14.61 0.89 -5.82
N ARG A 144 -13.64 0.38 -5.04
CA ARG A 144 -13.54 0.62 -3.60
C ARG A 144 -13.27 2.09 -3.28
N ILE A 145 -12.27 2.71 -3.91
CA ILE A 145 -11.96 4.13 -3.66
C ILE A 145 -13.03 5.04 -4.26
N ARG A 146 -13.59 4.69 -5.43
CA ARG A 146 -14.66 5.44 -6.08
C ARG A 146 -15.89 5.57 -5.18
N ALA A 147 -16.41 4.45 -4.68
CA ALA A 147 -17.58 4.46 -3.79
C ALA A 147 -17.33 5.30 -2.53
N MET A 148 -16.10 5.30 -2.00
CA MET A 148 -15.74 6.13 -0.85
C MET A 148 -15.71 7.63 -1.19
N ILE A 149 -15.33 7.99 -2.41
CA ILE A 149 -15.32 9.38 -2.88
C ILE A 149 -16.72 9.86 -3.27
N GLU A 150 -17.59 9.01 -3.81
CA GLU A 150 -18.97 9.40 -4.20
C GLU A 150 -19.77 9.93 -2.99
N GLU A 151 -19.66 9.28 -1.83
CA GLU A 151 -20.42 9.64 -0.63
C GLU A 151 -19.62 10.42 0.43
N ARG A 152 -18.39 10.84 0.11
CA ARG A 152 -17.50 11.50 1.09
C ARG A 152 -18.07 12.84 1.56
N PRO A 153 -18.22 13.11 2.87
CA PRO A 153 -18.51 14.46 3.37
C PRO A 153 -17.29 15.39 3.24
N ASP A 154 -17.50 16.69 3.49
CA ASP A 154 -16.40 17.66 3.52
C ASP A 154 -15.25 17.20 4.45
N TRP A 155 -14.02 17.41 3.99
CA TRP A 155 -12.85 16.88 4.68
C TRP A 155 -12.40 17.84 5.79
N VAL A 156 -12.61 17.42 7.04
CA VAL A 156 -12.12 18.14 8.23
C VAL A 156 -10.59 18.08 8.31
N LEU A 157 -9.91 19.21 8.11
CA LEU A 157 -8.46 19.34 8.19
C LEU A 157 -7.95 19.60 9.61
N SER A 158 -8.66 20.41 10.39
CA SER A 158 -8.13 20.88 11.67
C SER A 158 -8.07 19.80 12.75
N ARG A 159 -7.03 19.87 13.58
CA ARG A 159 -6.89 19.10 14.81
C ARG A 159 -6.41 20.03 15.94
N GLN A 160 -7.05 19.94 17.10
CA GLN A 160 -6.65 20.66 18.31
C GLN A 160 -5.60 19.84 19.07
N ARG A 161 -4.38 19.80 18.53
CA ARG A 161 -3.23 19.03 19.04
C ARG A 161 -1.96 19.86 18.94
N ALA A 162 -0.96 19.50 19.74
CA ALA A 162 0.30 20.24 19.83
C ALA A 162 1.39 19.77 18.86
N TRP A 163 1.20 18.65 18.14
CA TRP A 163 2.22 18.07 17.26
C TRP A 163 1.66 17.81 15.86
N GLY A 164 2.13 18.60 14.89
CA GLY A 164 1.88 18.50 13.45
C GLY A 164 2.02 19.86 12.76
N VAL A 165 1.79 19.90 11.45
CA VAL A 165 1.97 21.12 10.65
C VAL A 165 0.84 22.11 10.96
N PRO A 166 1.11 23.40 11.24
CA PRO A 166 0.06 24.38 11.51
C PRO A 166 -0.82 24.63 10.28
N ILE A 167 -2.10 24.91 10.51
CA ILE A 167 -2.93 25.60 9.51
C ILE A 167 -2.50 27.07 9.52
N ALA A 168 -1.46 27.38 8.74
CA ALA A 168 -0.78 28.67 8.76
C ALA A 168 -1.58 29.77 8.04
N VAL A 169 -2.75 30.10 8.57
CA VAL A 169 -3.63 31.15 8.04
C VAL A 169 -4.07 32.11 9.14
N PHE A 170 -4.45 33.32 8.74
CA PHE A 170 -5.13 34.29 9.59
C PHE A 170 -6.62 34.32 9.24
N ALA A 171 -7.49 34.37 10.23
CA ALA A 171 -8.94 34.40 10.05
C ALA A 171 -9.59 35.55 10.85
N ASP A 172 -10.66 36.14 10.34
CA ASP A 172 -11.47 37.08 11.12
C ASP A 172 -12.48 36.35 12.03
N VAL A 173 -13.28 37.11 12.78
CA VAL A 173 -14.30 36.58 13.71
C VAL A 173 -15.39 35.75 13.03
N ASP A 174 -15.60 35.96 11.72
CA ASP A 174 -16.60 35.25 10.92
C ASP A 174 -15.99 34.01 10.23
N GLY A 175 -14.68 33.78 10.39
CA GLY A 175 -13.96 32.65 9.79
C GLY A 175 -13.47 32.90 8.37
N ASN A 176 -13.52 34.14 7.86
CA ASN A 176 -12.94 34.46 6.56
C ASN A 176 -11.42 34.47 6.65
N VAL A 177 -10.75 33.78 5.72
CA VAL A 177 -9.28 33.74 5.65
C VAL A 177 -8.72 35.00 4.99
N LEU A 178 -7.67 35.55 5.58
CA LEU A 178 -6.84 36.59 4.96
C LEU A 178 -6.12 36.02 3.73
N LYS A 179 -6.49 36.51 2.55
CA LYS A 179 -5.85 36.14 1.28
C LYS A 179 -4.83 37.21 0.90
N ASP A 180 -3.57 37.01 1.25
CA ASP A 180 -2.48 37.94 1.00
C ASP A 180 -1.17 37.20 0.68
N GLU A 181 -0.63 37.42 -0.52
CA GLU A 181 0.56 36.72 -1.00
C GLU A 181 1.82 37.11 -0.23
N ALA A 182 1.93 38.36 0.23
CA ALA A 182 3.09 38.82 0.99
C ALA A 182 3.08 38.28 2.43
N VAL A 183 1.89 37.99 2.99
CA VAL A 183 1.76 37.22 4.24
C VAL A 183 2.20 35.78 4.02
N ASN A 184 1.67 35.11 2.98
CA ASN A 184 2.03 33.72 2.66
C ASN A 184 3.54 33.56 2.42
N GLN A 185 4.16 34.47 1.67
CA GLN A 185 5.59 34.46 1.38
C GLN A 185 6.44 34.53 2.66
N ARG A 186 6.09 35.42 3.60
CA ARG A 186 6.80 35.53 4.88
C ARG A 186 6.68 34.26 5.73
N ILE A 187 5.53 33.59 5.69
CA ILE A 187 5.31 32.31 6.37
C ILE A 187 6.18 31.23 5.74
N MET A 188 6.17 31.10 4.42
CA MET A 188 6.97 30.11 3.69
C MET A 188 8.46 30.30 3.95
N GLU A 189 8.98 31.54 3.84
CA GLU A 189 10.38 31.86 4.13
C GLU A 189 10.79 31.50 5.56
N ALA A 190 9.92 31.77 6.54
CA ALA A 190 10.18 31.39 7.92
C ALA A 190 10.14 29.87 8.12
N PHE A 191 9.23 29.16 7.45
CA PHE A 191 9.15 27.69 7.56
C PHE A 191 10.39 27.02 6.94
N GLU A 192 10.89 27.55 5.83
CA GLU A 192 12.12 27.09 5.18
C GLU A 192 13.35 27.27 6.11
N ALA A 193 13.44 28.41 6.79
CA ALA A 193 14.60 28.79 7.59
C ALA A 193 14.57 28.24 9.03
N GLU A 194 13.39 28.21 9.65
CA GLU A 194 13.21 27.97 11.09
C GLU A 194 12.33 26.73 11.38
N GLY A 195 11.71 26.15 10.35
CA GLY A 195 10.71 25.09 10.50
C GLY A 195 9.32 25.61 10.88
N ALA A 196 8.34 24.70 10.90
CA ALA A 196 6.93 25.02 11.16
C ALA A 196 6.68 25.61 12.57
N ASP A 197 7.58 25.35 13.52
CA ASP A 197 7.50 25.88 14.88
C ASP A 197 7.59 27.42 14.92
N ALA A 198 8.12 28.05 13.87
CA ALA A 198 8.13 29.51 13.72
C ALA A 198 6.73 30.12 13.81
N TRP A 199 5.68 29.35 13.43
CA TRP A 199 4.29 29.78 13.59
C TRP A 199 3.90 29.99 15.05
N PHE A 200 4.42 29.16 15.96
CA PHE A 200 4.05 29.19 17.37
C PHE A 200 4.98 30.07 18.23
N ALA A 201 5.99 30.69 17.61
CA ALA A 201 6.97 31.52 18.29
C ALA A 201 6.32 32.80 18.88
N PRO A 202 6.85 33.31 20.01
CA PRO A 202 6.43 34.61 20.54
C PRO A 202 6.58 35.72 19.48
N GLY A 203 5.51 36.49 19.24
CA GLY A 203 5.49 37.57 18.24
C GLY A 203 5.26 37.11 16.80
N ALA A 204 4.99 35.82 16.55
CA ALA A 204 4.71 35.29 15.22
C ALA A 204 3.53 35.98 14.53
N LYS A 205 2.45 36.25 15.27
CA LYS A 205 1.27 36.95 14.76
C LYS A 205 1.64 38.30 14.13
N GLU A 206 2.34 39.16 14.88
CA GLU A 206 2.75 40.49 14.42
C GLU A 206 3.76 40.39 13.28
N ARG A 207 4.73 39.46 13.40
CA ARG A 207 5.75 39.18 12.37
C ARG A 207 5.11 38.86 11.01
N PHE A 208 4.12 37.96 11.00
CA PHE A 208 3.51 37.48 9.76
C PHE A 208 2.36 38.36 9.26
N LEU A 209 1.59 39.02 10.12
CA LEU A 209 0.57 39.99 9.67
C LEU A 209 1.19 41.22 9.03
N GLY A 210 2.32 41.72 9.55
CA GLY A 210 2.92 42.96 9.06
C GLY A 210 2.00 44.15 9.29
N ASN A 211 1.56 44.81 8.21
CA ASN A 211 0.74 46.04 8.30
C ASN A 211 -0.76 45.78 8.47
N HIS A 212 -1.20 44.53 8.48
CA HIS A 212 -2.60 44.17 8.70
C HIS A 212 -3.03 44.44 10.15
N ASP A 213 -4.30 44.79 10.34
CA ASP A 213 -4.86 45.06 11.67
C ASP A 213 -4.87 43.79 12.54
N ALA A 214 -3.99 43.75 13.54
CA ALA A 214 -3.88 42.64 14.47
C ALA A 214 -5.10 42.45 15.37
N ALA A 215 -5.98 43.46 15.51
CA ALA A 215 -7.23 43.31 16.24
C ALA A 215 -8.30 42.56 15.41
N LYS A 216 -8.29 42.74 14.09
CA LYS A 216 -9.21 42.07 13.17
C LYS A 216 -8.83 40.62 12.89
N TRP A 217 -7.54 40.35 12.73
CA TRP A 217 -7.06 39.05 12.26
C TRP A 217 -6.55 38.18 13.42
N HIS A 218 -7.07 36.96 13.50
CA HIS A 218 -6.70 35.95 14.48
C HIS A 218 -5.78 34.92 13.84
N GLN A 219 -4.67 34.63 14.51
CA GLN A 219 -3.79 33.55 14.12
C GLN A 219 -4.47 32.21 14.39
N VAL A 220 -4.58 31.35 13.39
CA VAL A 220 -5.11 30.01 13.58
C VAL A 220 -4.08 29.15 14.30
N MET A 221 -4.49 28.53 15.41
CA MET A 221 -3.63 27.69 16.26
C MET A 221 -3.86 26.19 16.05
N ASP A 222 -4.80 25.83 15.17
CA ASP A 222 -5.04 24.44 14.78
C ASP A 222 -3.90 23.91 13.91
N ILE A 223 -3.66 22.60 13.99
CA ILE A 223 -2.77 21.89 13.08
C ILE A 223 -3.56 21.10 12.04
N LEU A 224 -2.90 20.75 10.95
CA LEU A 224 -3.41 19.90 9.88
C LEU A 224 -3.58 18.44 10.35
N ASP A 225 -4.49 17.75 9.67
CA ASP A 225 -4.67 16.32 9.78
C ASP A 225 -3.45 15.60 9.21
N VAL A 226 -2.99 14.53 9.87
CA VAL A 226 -1.81 13.76 9.40
C VAL A 226 -2.02 13.12 8.01
N TRP A 227 -3.27 12.95 7.59
CA TRP A 227 -3.59 12.55 6.22
C TRP A 227 -3.36 13.66 5.20
N PHE A 228 -3.44 14.92 5.59
CA PHE A 228 -3.05 16.04 4.74
C PHE A 228 -1.53 16.06 4.57
N ASP A 229 -0.77 15.97 5.67
CA ASP A 229 0.70 15.91 5.64
C ASP A 229 1.20 14.79 4.72
N SER A 230 0.70 13.57 4.91
CA SER A 230 1.04 12.44 4.03
C SER A 230 0.43 12.59 2.63
N GLY A 231 -0.75 13.19 2.51
CA GLY A 231 -1.40 13.47 1.23
C GLY A 231 -0.53 14.32 0.30
N SER A 232 0.13 15.34 0.86
CA SER A 232 1.01 16.28 0.13
C SER A 232 2.39 15.71 -0.21
N THR A 233 2.71 14.45 0.11
CA THR A 233 4.05 13.89 -0.16
C THR A 233 4.44 13.92 -1.63
N HIS A 234 3.48 13.82 -2.55
CA HIS A 234 3.80 13.91 -3.99
C HIS A 234 4.41 15.26 -4.38
N VAL A 235 4.20 16.32 -3.60
CA VAL A 235 4.78 17.64 -3.82
C VAL A 235 6.22 17.64 -3.36
N PHE A 236 6.40 17.58 -2.04
CA PHE A 236 7.69 17.77 -1.39
C PHE A 236 8.66 16.58 -1.54
N THR A 237 8.20 15.49 -2.16
CA THR A 237 9.09 14.40 -2.56
C THR A 237 9.27 14.31 -4.06
N LEU A 238 8.22 14.37 -4.89
CA LEU A 238 8.36 14.13 -6.34
C LEU A 238 8.63 15.39 -7.15
N GLU A 239 8.05 16.53 -6.78
CA GLU A 239 8.27 17.82 -7.49
C GLU A 239 9.57 18.48 -7.01
N ASP A 240 9.87 18.41 -5.71
CA ASP A 240 11.06 19.07 -5.11
C ASP A 240 12.38 18.36 -5.45
N ARG A 241 12.33 17.09 -5.89
CA ARG A 241 13.52 16.31 -6.23
C ARG A 241 13.73 16.23 -7.74
N PRO A 242 14.84 16.75 -8.28
CA PRO A 242 15.09 16.76 -9.72
C PRO A 242 15.34 15.37 -10.32
N ASP A 243 15.63 14.36 -9.48
CA ASP A 243 15.84 12.98 -9.90
C ASP A 243 14.55 12.14 -9.88
N LEU A 244 13.41 12.74 -9.53
CA LEU A 244 12.10 12.10 -9.52
C LEU A 244 11.17 12.72 -10.56
N LYS A 245 10.09 12.00 -10.86
CA LYS A 245 9.05 12.39 -11.80
C LYS A 245 7.74 12.58 -11.05
N TRP A 246 7.02 13.63 -11.41
CA TRP A 246 5.62 13.80 -11.09
C TRP A 246 4.77 13.77 -12.38
N PRO A 247 3.63 13.06 -12.43
CA PRO A 247 3.10 12.15 -11.40
C PRO A 247 3.94 10.87 -11.26
N ALA A 248 3.77 10.15 -10.14
CA ALA A 248 4.41 8.86 -9.93
C ALA A 248 3.84 7.78 -10.86
N ASP A 249 4.70 6.90 -11.39
CA ASP A 249 4.22 5.79 -12.22
C ASP A 249 3.39 4.78 -11.41
N VAL A 250 3.78 4.53 -10.14
CA VAL A 250 3.12 3.58 -9.24
C VAL A 250 3.09 4.08 -7.80
N TYR A 251 1.92 4.02 -7.17
CA TYR A 251 1.75 3.97 -5.72
C TYR A 251 1.43 2.52 -5.29
N LEU A 252 2.11 2.00 -4.26
CA LEU A 252 1.94 0.62 -3.80
C LEU A 252 1.84 0.59 -2.27
N GLU A 253 0.69 0.17 -1.74
CA GLU A 253 0.46 0.04 -0.30
C GLU A 253 -0.67 -0.95 0.02
N GLY A 254 -0.91 -1.16 1.31
CA GLY A 254 -1.98 -2.01 1.84
C GLY A 254 -3.40 -1.52 1.52
N SER A 255 -4.36 -2.45 1.56
CA SER A 255 -5.77 -2.18 1.25
C SER A 255 -6.45 -1.13 2.15
N ASP A 256 -5.90 -0.85 3.34
CA ASP A 256 -6.33 0.22 4.23
C ASP A 256 -6.07 1.62 3.67
N GLN A 257 -5.08 1.78 2.78
CA GLN A 257 -4.71 3.08 2.22
C GLN A 257 -5.74 3.64 1.22
N HIS A 258 -6.73 2.86 0.78
CA HIS A 258 -7.90 3.36 0.05
C HIS A 258 -8.73 4.38 0.85
N ARG A 259 -8.60 4.37 2.19
CA ARG A 259 -9.19 5.36 3.11
C ARG A 259 -8.15 6.30 3.71
N GLY A 260 -6.87 5.98 3.53
CA GLY A 260 -5.72 6.69 4.06
C GLY A 260 -4.98 7.41 2.95
N TRP A 261 -3.73 7.01 2.71
CA TRP A 261 -2.79 7.77 1.89
C TRP A 261 -3.20 7.89 0.41
N PHE A 262 -3.65 6.80 -0.24
CA PHE A 262 -4.13 6.90 -1.63
C PHE A 262 -5.27 7.91 -1.78
N HIS A 263 -6.13 7.95 -0.77
CA HIS A 263 -7.30 8.81 -0.71
C HIS A 263 -6.91 10.27 -0.50
N SER A 264 -6.06 10.56 0.48
CA SER A 264 -5.67 11.93 0.77
C SER A 264 -4.76 12.52 -0.31
N SER A 265 -3.82 11.74 -0.86
CA SER A 265 -2.99 12.17 -1.99
C SER A 265 -3.82 12.43 -3.25
N LEU A 266 -4.87 11.62 -3.51
CA LEU A 266 -5.80 11.89 -4.60
C LEU A 266 -6.50 13.24 -4.42
N LEU A 267 -7.05 13.50 -3.23
CA LEU A 267 -7.80 14.72 -2.95
C LEU A 267 -6.91 15.96 -2.97
N GLU A 268 -5.72 15.88 -2.35
CA GLU A 268 -4.73 16.96 -2.40
C GLU A 268 -4.42 17.31 -3.85
N SER A 269 -3.94 16.33 -4.64
CA SER A 269 -3.51 16.56 -6.01
C SER A 269 -4.66 17.00 -6.92
N CYS A 270 -5.88 16.51 -6.72
CA CYS A 270 -7.04 16.98 -7.48
C CYS A 270 -7.43 18.42 -7.13
N ALA A 271 -7.24 18.84 -5.89
CA ALA A 271 -7.50 20.22 -5.47
C ALA A 271 -6.48 21.18 -6.04
N THR A 272 -5.20 20.78 -6.10
CA THR A 272 -4.07 21.65 -6.42
C THR A 272 -3.59 21.53 -7.88
N ARG A 273 -3.62 20.33 -8.48
CA ARG A 273 -3.18 20.04 -9.86
C ARG A 273 -4.28 19.52 -10.79
N GLY A 274 -5.47 19.19 -10.25
CA GLY A 274 -6.62 18.74 -11.05
C GLY A 274 -6.57 17.28 -11.54
N ARG A 275 -5.61 16.46 -11.06
CA ARG A 275 -5.48 15.03 -11.40
C ARG A 275 -4.91 14.22 -10.23
N ALA A 276 -4.98 12.89 -10.31
CA ALA A 276 -4.29 12.01 -9.36
C ALA A 276 -2.75 12.17 -9.43
N PRO A 277 -2.03 12.02 -8.31
CA PRO A 277 -0.58 12.13 -8.27
C PRO A 277 0.13 10.83 -8.71
N TYR A 278 -0.63 9.84 -9.18
CA TYR A 278 -0.16 8.53 -9.60
C TYR A 278 -0.85 8.07 -10.90
N ASP A 279 -0.13 7.34 -11.75
CA ASP A 279 -0.66 6.71 -12.96
C ASP A 279 -1.21 5.29 -12.66
N THR A 280 -0.61 4.58 -11.69
CA THR A 280 -1.05 3.25 -11.24
C THR A 280 -1.12 3.13 -9.72
N VAL A 281 -2.15 2.45 -9.21
CA VAL A 281 -2.26 2.05 -7.80
C VAL A 281 -2.22 0.52 -7.69
N VAL A 282 -1.19 0.01 -7.01
CA VAL A 282 -1.04 -1.41 -6.67
C VAL A 282 -1.42 -1.62 -5.21
N THR A 283 -2.31 -2.56 -4.96
CA THR A 283 -2.82 -2.82 -3.60
C THR A 283 -2.51 -4.24 -3.18
N HIS A 284 -1.96 -4.38 -1.97
CA HIS A 284 -1.83 -5.67 -1.31
C HIS A 284 -2.75 -5.83 -0.10
N GLY A 285 -3.07 -7.08 0.25
CA GLY A 285 -3.75 -7.44 1.49
C GLY A 285 -2.83 -7.37 2.71
N PHE A 286 -3.36 -7.72 3.87
CA PHE A 286 -2.63 -7.77 5.12
C PHE A 286 -1.91 -9.11 5.31
N THR A 287 -0.76 -9.09 5.98
CA THR A 287 -0.13 -10.30 6.48
C THR A 287 -0.83 -10.76 7.78
N MET A 288 -1.38 -11.96 7.73
CA MET A 288 -2.03 -12.67 8.83
C MET A 288 -1.13 -13.81 9.33
N ASP A 289 -1.41 -14.31 10.53
CA ASP A 289 -0.75 -15.53 11.02
C ASP A 289 -1.15 -16.78 10.23
N GLU A 290 -0.56 -17.92 10.58
CA GLU A 290 -0.78 -19.22 9.92
C GLU A 290 -2.25 -19.67 9.92
N ASP A 291 -3.01 -19.27 10.95
CA ASP A 291 -4.42 -19.57 11.14
C ASP A 291 -5.34 -18.52 10.47
N GLY A 292 -4.78 -17.48 9.85
CA GLY A 292 -5.52 -16.37 9.24
C GLY A 292 -6.03 -15.32 10.23
N ARG A 293 -5.47 -15.26 11.44
CA ARG A 293 -5.79 -14.23 12.43
C ARG A 293 -4.84 -13.05 12.31
N LYS A 294 -5.36 -11.87 12.66
CA LYS A 294 -4.54 -10.65 12.73
C LYS A 294 -3.40 -10.85 13.74
N MET A 295 -2.18 -10.52 13.31
CA MET A 295 -1.02 -10.59 14.19
C MET A 295 -1.12 -9.53 15.30
N SER A 296 -0.84 -9.93 16.54
CA SER A 296 -0.68 -9.01 17.66
C SER A 296 0.33 -9.52 18.67
N LYS A 297 1.03 -8.59 19.33
CA LYS A 297 1.97 -8.93 20.41
C LYS A 297 1.27 -9.67 21.56
N SER A 298 0.02 -9.33 21.88
CA SER A 298 -0.74 -9.98 22.96
C SER A 298 -1.13 -11.43 22.67
N LEU A 299 -1.32 -11.79 21.40
CA LEU A 299 -1.63 -13.17 21.00
C LEU A 299 -0.37 -14.03 20.80
N GLY A 300 0.83 -13.43 20.82
CA GLY A 300 2.08 -14.14 20.58
C GLY A 300 2.21 -14.75 19.18
N ASN A 301 1.35 -14.37 18.24
CA ASN A 301 1.26 -14.92 16.88
C ASN A 301 1.98 -14.05 15.83
N THR A 302 2.89 -13.18 16.25
CA THR A 302 3.59 -12.25 15.35
C THR A 302 4.79 -12.95 14.71
N VAL A 303 4.88 -12.90 13.39
CA VAL A 303 6.10 -13.26 12.66
C VAL A 303 6.86 -11.99 12.35
N VAL A 304 8.06 -11.83 12.90
CA VAL A 304 8.89 -10.64 12.71
C VAL A 304 9.83 -10.89 11.50
N PRO A 305 9.85 -10.00 10.49
CA PRO A 305 10.69 -10.18 9.30
C PRO A 305 12.17 -10.41 9.63
N GLN A 306 12.71 -9.70 10.62
CA GLN A 306 14.11 -9.83 11.04
C GLN A 306 14.47 -11.23 11.55
N ASP A 307 13.54 -11.91 12.23
CA ASP A 307 13.76 -13.26 12.72
C ASP A 307 13.83 -14.27 11.56
N VAL A 308 12.97 -14.10 10.56
CA VAL A 308 12.98 -14.92 9.34
C VAL A 308 14.27 -14.69 8.55
N ILE A 309 14.68 -13.42 8.36
CA ILE A 309 15.91 -13.06 7.65
C ILE A 309 17.12 -13.70 8.34
N LYS A 310 17.19 -13.63 9.68
CA LYS A 310 18.28 -14.23 10.45
C LYS A 310 18.33 -15.76 10.34
N GLN A 311 17.18 -16.42 10.26
CA GLN A 311 17.09 -17.88 10.24
C GLN A 311 17.24 -18.49 8.84
N SER A 312 16.74 -17.81 7.81
CA SER A 312 16.59 -18.40 6.47
C SER A 312 17.05 -17.49 5.33
N GLY A 313 17.38 -16.22 5.60
CA GLY A 313 17.79 -15.24 4.61
C GLY A 313 16.64 -14.40 4.04
N ALA A 314 16.96 -13.22 3.52
CA ALA A 314 15.98 -12.28 2.98
C ALA A 314 15.26 -12.81 1.74
N ASP A 315 15.97 -13.53 0.86
CA ASP A 315 15.39 -14.09 -0.35
C ASP A 315 14.29 -15.12 -0.09
N ILE A 316 14.29 -15.79 1.07
CA ILE A 316 13.18 -16.68 1.46
C ILE A 316 11.90 -15.90 1.71
N LEU A 317 12.01 -14.74 2.39
CA LEU A 317 10.85 -13.89 2.62
C LEU A 317 10.36 -13.28 1.31
N ARG A 318 11.28 -12.84 0.43
CA ARG A 318 10.93 -12.33 -0.89
C ARG A 318 10.26 -13.41 -1.74
N LEU A 319 10.79 -14.63 -1.74
CA LEU A 319 10.21 -15.78 -2.45
C LEU A 319 8.78 -16.05 -1.96
N TRP A 320 8.53 -15.98 -0.65
CA TRP A 320 7.19 -16.10 -0.10
C TRP A 320 6.24 -15.02 -0.63
N VAL A 321 6.68 -13.75 -0.65
CA VAL A 321 5.86 -12.64 -1.16
C VAL A 321 5.49 -12.89 -2.63
N VAL A 322 6.49 -13.18 -3.47
CA VAL A 322 6.26 -13.32 -4.92
C VAL A 322 5.56 -14.63 -5.29
N THR A 323 5.46 -15.61 -4.39
CA THR A 323 4.68 -16.85 -4.62
C THR A 323 3.24 -16.77 -4.10
N THR A 324 2.88 -15.66 -3.46
CA THR A 324 1.55 -15.44 -2.88
C THR A 324 0.71 -14.51 -3.77
N ASP A 325 -0.62 -14.69 -3.74
CA ASP A 325 -1.54 -13.71 -4.32
C ASP A 325 -1.60 -12.49 -3.40
N TYR A 326 -0.70 -11.52 -3.61
CA TYR A 326 -0.52 -10.41 -2.69
C TYR A 326 -1.77 -9.52 -2.56
N TRP A 327 -2.70 -9.52 -3.51
CA TRP A 327 -3.93 -8.72 -3.41
C TRP A 327 -4.91 -9.26 -2.36
N GLU A 328 -4.75 -10.51 -1.91
CA GLU A 328 -5.49 -11.08 -0.79
C GLU A 328 -4.68 -10.97 0.51
N ASP A 329 -5.36 -11.16 1.64
CA ASP A 329 -4.68 -11.30 2.92
C ASP A 329 -3.79 -12.55 2.91
N GLN A 330 -2.50 -12.37 3.16
CA GLN A 330 -1.50 -13.44 3.05
C GLN A 330 -1.29 -14.11 4.40
N ARG A 331 -1.16 -15.43 4.41
CA ARG A 331 -0.80 -16.17 5.63
C ARG A 331 0.69 -16.36 5.70
N LEU A 332 1.25 -16.06 6.87
CA LEU A 332 2.67 -16.27 7.16
C LEU A 332 2.82 -17.09 8.44
N GLY A 333 3.44 -18.25 8.29
CA GLY A 333 3.63 -19.23 9.35
C GLY A 333 4.80 -20.18 9.05
N LYS A 334 5.08 -21.09 9.97
CA LYS A 334 6.26 -21.97 9.86
C LYS A 334 6.17 -22.91 8.66
N ASN A 335 5.00 -23.48 8.39
CA ASN A 335 4.85 -24.41 7.26
C ASN A 335 4.95 -23.69 5.90
N VAL A 336 4.43 -22.46 5.82
CA VAL A 336 4.53 -21.62 4.62
C VAL A 336 5.99 -21.26 4.35
N LEU A 337 6.73 -20.87 5.39
CA LEU A 337 8.17 -20.59 5.27
C LEU A 337 8.95 -21.85 4.87
N GLN A 338 8.67 -23.00 5.50
CA GLN A 338 9.33 -24.26 5.17
C GLN A 338 9.11 -24.66 3.70
N THR A 339 7.89 -24.49 3.18
CA THR A 339 7.56 -24.73 1.77
C THR A 339 8.41 -23.85 0.85
N ASN A 340 8.58 -22.57 1.19
CA ASN A 340 9.41 -21.64 0.42
C ASN A 340 10.90 -21.98 0.53
N ILE A 341 11.40 -22.43 1.69
CA ILE A 341 12.77 -22.91 1.87
C ILE A 341 13.05 -24.11 0.94
N ASP A 342 12.12 -25.07 0.86
CA ASP A 342 12.31 -26.24 0.02
C ASP A 342 12.22 -25.92 -1.48
N ALA A 343 11.35 -24.99 -1.87
CA ALA A 343 11.30 -24.45 -3.23
C ALA A 343 12.62 -23.73 -3.60
N TYR A 344 13.11 -22.87 -2.69
CA TYR A 344 14.37 -22.16 -2.85
C TYR A 344 15.55 -23.11 -3.02
N ARG A 345 15.65 -24.17 -2.20
CA ARG A 345 16.72 -25.18 -2.32
C ARG A 345 16.75 -25.84 -3.69
N LYS A 346 15.57 -26.16 -4.26
CA LYS A 346 15.48 -26.74 -5.61
C LYS A 346 15.95 -25.74 -6.66
N LEU A 347 15.45 -24.50 -6.60
CA LEU A 347 15.88 -23.41 -7.48
C LEU A 347 17.40 -23.23 -7.43
N ARG A 348 17.98 -23.10 -6.23
CA ARG A 348 19.41 -22.90 -6.04
C ARG A 348 20.24 -24.08 -6.55
N ASN A 349 19.78 -25.31 -6.34
CA ASN A 349 20.47 -26.50 -6.86
C ASN A 349 20.46 -26.56 -8.40
N THR A 350 19.36 -26.16 -9.05
CA THR A 350 19.29 -26.06 -10.51
C THR A 350 20.31 -25.02 -11.03
N ILE A 351 20.40 -23.84 -10.40
CA ILE A 351 21.40 -22.82 -10.77
C ILE A 351 22.82 -23.32 -10.54
N ARG A 352 23.10 -23.94 -9.38
CA ARG A 352 24.41 -24.52 -9.08
C ARG A 352 24.85 -25.56 -10.12
N TRP A 353 23.93 -26.41 -10.59
CA TRP A 353 24.25 -27.38 -11.63
C TRP A 353 24.59 -26.72 -12.97
N MET A 354 23.89 -25.63 -13.32
CA MET A 354 24.22 -24.83 -14.51
C MET A 354 25.61 -24.22 -14.38
N LEU A 355 25.93 -23.57 -13.25
CA LEU A 355 27.26 -23.01 -12.99
C LEU A 355 28.37 -24.06 -13.12
N GLY A 356 28.19 -25.24 -12.52
CA GLY A 356 29.16 -26.34 -12.64
C GLY A 356 29.34 -26.84 -14.08
N THR A 357 28.29 -26.81 -14.89
CA THR A 357 28.37 -27.13 -16.33
C THR A 357 29.09 -26.03 -17.11
N LEU A 358 28.83 -24.77 -16.76
CA LEU A 358 29.40 -23.58 -17.40
C LEU A 358 30.87 -23.33 -17.05
N ALA A 359 31.42 -24.01 -16.05
CA ALA A 359 32.86 -24.02 -15.81
C ALA A 359 33.67 -24.62 -16.99
N HIS A 360 32.99 -25.33 -17.91
CA HIS A 360 33.58 -25.93 -19.11
C HIS A 360 33.09 -25.27 -20.41
N ASP A 361 32.58 -24.04 -20.29
CA ASP A 361 32.05 -23.26 -21.39
C ASP A 361 33.15 -22.42 -22.05
N ASP A 362 33.60 -22.86 -23.22
CA ASP A 362 34.63 -22.17 -24.01
C ASP A 362 34.08 -20.99 -24.83
N GLY A 363 32.79 -20.64 -24.68
CA GLY A 363 32.17 -19.53 -25.39
C GLY A 363 31.82 -19.83 -26.86
N GLU A 364 32.00 -21.07 -27.32
CA GLU A 364 31.65 -21.46 -28.68
C GLU A 364 30.13 -21.47 -28.91
N ASP A 365 29.73 -21.10 -30.14
CA ASP A 365 28.34 -21.12 -30.58
C ASP A 365 28.13 -22.15 -31.70
N VAL A 366 27.05 -22.92 -31.56
CA VAL A 366 26.53 -23.87 -32.54
C VAL A 366 25.35 -23.22 -33.27
N ALA A 367 25.31 -23.38 -34.60
CA ALA A 367 24.19 -22.91 -35.41
C ALA A 367 22.89 -23.61 -35.02
N LEU A 368 21.79 -22.86 -34.93
CA LEU A 368 20.48 -23.35 -34.46
C LEU A 368 19.98 -24.56 -35.27
N GLU A 369 20.25 -24.57 -36.57
CA GLU A 369 19.80 -25.60 -37.51
C GLU A 369 20.52 -26.93 -37.29
N THR A 370 21.75 -26.89 -36.77
CA THR A 370 22.60 -28.06 -36.51
C THR A 370 22.47 -28.54 -35.07
N MET A 371 21.86 -27.75 -34.18
CA MET A 371 21.58 -28.17 -32.81
C MET A 371 20.66 -29.39 -32.76
N PRO A 372 20.90 -30.35 -31.85
CA PRO A 372 19.97 -31.44 -31.63
C PRO A 372 18.60 -30.93 -31.15
N GLU A 373 17.56 -31.74 -31.34
CA GLU A 373 16.19 -31.30 -31.12
C GLU A 373 15.90 -30.83 -29.68
N LEU A 374 16.57 -31.43 -28.69
CA LEU A 374 16.33 -31.13 -27.28
C LEU A 374 16.84 -29.73 -26.91
N GLU A 375 17.96 -29.31 -27.48
CA GLU A 375 18.52 -27.95 -27.32
C GLU A 375 17.56 -26.92 -27.92
N ARG A 376 17.11 -27.15 -29.16
CA ARG A 376 16.14 -26.29 -29.83
C ARG A 376 14.81 -26.22 -29.08
N LEU A 377 14.39 -27.32 -28.42
CA LEU A 377 13.23 -27.32 -27.55
C LEU A 377 13.41 -26.39 -26.35
N MET A 378 14.56 -26.44 -25.67
CA MET A 378 14.82 -25.55 -24.51
C MET A 378 14.90 -24.08 -24.92
N LEU A 379 15.47 -23.77 -26.09
CA LEU A 379 15.44 -22.42 -26.66
C LEU A 379 14.01 -21.94 -26.94
N HIS A 380 13.15 -22.81 -27.50
CA HIS A 380 11.73 -22.50 -27.66
C HIS A 380 11.05 -22.23 -26.31
N ARG A 381 11.34 -23.03 -25.28
CA ARG A 381 10.78 -22.81 -23.93
C ARG A 381 11.23 -21.46 -23.34
N LEU A 382 12.47 -21.02 -23.58
CA LEU A 382 12.92 -19.67 -23.19
C LEU A 382 12.11 -18.58 -23.89
N ALA A 383 11.79 -18.73 -25.17
CA ALA A 383 10.96 -17.77 -25.89
C ALA A 383 9.54 -17.68 -25.31
N GLU A 384 8.92 -18.80 -24.93
CA GLU A 384 7.61 -18.79 -24.27
C GLU A 384 7.69 -18.17 -22.86
N LEU A 385 8.76 -18.42 -22.12
CA LEU A 385 8.93 -17.89 -20.76
C LEU A 385 9.19 -16.39 -20.77
N ASP A 386 9.92 -15.85 -21.75
CA ASP A 386 10.15 -14.41 -21.86
C ASP A 386 8.85 -13.62 -21.97
N GLU A 387 7.89 -14.11 -22.77
CA GLU A 387 6.56 -13.52 -22.88
C GLU A 387 5.84 -13.51 -21.53
N VAL A 388 5.89 -14.63 -20.80
CA VAL A 388 5.27 -14.74 -19.47
C VAL A 388 5.94 -13.82 -18.44
N VAL A 389 7.27 -13.74 -18.45
CA VAL A 389 8.04 -12.92 -17.50
C VAL A 389 7.75 -11.44 -17.74
N ARG A 390 7.88 -10.97 -18.98
CA ARG A 390 7.68 -9.55 -19.33
C ARG A 390 6.26 -9.10 -19.04
N GLN A 391 5.27 -9.85 -19.53
CA GLN A 391 3.86 -9.56 -19.25
C GLN A 391 3.56 -9.61 -17.75
N GLY A 392 4.15 -10.57 -17.03
CA GLY A 392 3.96 -10.69 -15.60
C GLY A 392 4.49 -9.49 -14.83
N TYR A 393 5.67 -8.96 -15.18
CA TYR A 393 6.21 -7.75 -14.54
C TYR A 393 5.35 -6.53 -14.86
N ASP A 394 4.96 -6.33 -16.12
CA ASP A 394 4.10 -5.20 -16.55
C ASP A 394 2.70 -5.23 -15.90
N ALA A 395 2.21 -6.44 -15.60
CA ALA A 395 0.93 -6.69 -14.96
C ALA A 395 1.00 -6.78 -13.43
N PHE A 396 2.19 -6.71 -12.84
CA PHE A 396 2.43 -6.99 -11.41
C PHE A 396 1.94 -8.39 -10.99
N GLU A 397 2.02 -9.40 -11.86
CA GLU A 397 1.64 -10.79 -11.62
C GLU A 397 2.85 -11.65 -11.18
N PHE A 398 3.54 -11.24 -10.11
CA PHE A 398 4.79 -11.88 -9.68
C PHE A 398 4.66 -13.39 -9.44
N LYS A 399 3.52 -13.84 -8.89
CA LYS A 399 3.23 -15.27 -8.68
C LYS A 399 3.19 -16.07 -9.96
N ARG A 400 2.65 -15.49 -11.05
CA ARG A 400 2.62 -16.15 -12.36
C ARG A 400 4.03 -16.36 -12.88
N ILE A 401 4.89 -15.34 -12.76
CA ILE A 401 6.30 -15.41 -13.13
C ILE A 401 7.01 -16.49 -12.33
N THR A 402 6.98 -16.38 -11.00
CA THR A 402 7.73 -17.29 -10.13
C THR A 402 7.27 -18.74 -10.30
N ARG A 403 5.96 -18.99 -10.43
CA ARG A 403 5.44 -20.33 -10.70
C ARG A 403 5.94 -20.89 -12.02
N ALA A 404 5.85 -20.12 -13.10
CA ALA A 404 6.29 -20.58 -14.42
C ALA A 404 7.79 -20.91 -14.43
N LEU A 405 8.62 -20.07 -13.82
CA LEU A 405 10.06 -20.28 -13.74
C LEU A 405 10.43 -21.47 -12.84
N LEU A 406 9.82 -21.59 -11.65
CA LEU A 406 10.07 -22.72 -10.75
C LEU A 406 9.64 -24.05 -11.38
N ASP A 407 8.46 -24.10 -11.99
CA ASP A 407 7.97 -25.29 -12.68
C ASP A 407 8.90 -25.68 -13.83
N PHE A 408 9.37 -24.70 -14.62
CA PHE A 408 10.36 -24.94 -15.67
C PHE A 408 11.68 -25.50 -15.12
N MET A 409 12.25 -24.85 -14.09
CA MET A 409 13.53 -25.24 -13.49
C MET A 409 13.48 -26.64 -12.86
N VAL A 410 12.36 -27.02 -12.26
CA VAL A 410 12.21 -28.32 -11.59
C VAL A 410 11.83 -29.42 -12.58
N VAL A 411 10.79 -29.20 -13.38
CA VAL A 411 10.16 -30.25 -14.19
C VAL A 411 10.83 -30.41 -15.56
N GLU A 412 11.19 -29.30 -16.20
CA GLU A 412 11.73 -29.32 -17.56
C GLU A 412 13.25 -29.35 -17.58
N LEU A 413 13.90 -28.62 -16.67
CA LEU A 413 15.35 -28.65 -16.55
C LEU A 413 15.81 -29.82 -15.70
N SER A 414 15.62 -29.76 -14.37
CA SER A 414 16.24 -30.73 -13.46
C SER A 414 15.79 -32.18 -13.70
N ALA A 415 14.48 -32.42 -13.85
CA ALA A 415 13.92 -33.78 -13.96
C ALA A 415 13.93 -34.36 -15.39
N PHE A 416 14.28 -33.55 -16.39
CA PHE A 416 14.18 -33.95 -17.80
C PHE A 416 15.43 -33.57 -18.59
N TYR A 417 15.64 -32.30 -18.90
CA TYR A 417 16.73 -31.88 -19.79
C TYR A 417 18.11 -32.19 -19.19
N PHE A 418 18.36 -31.77 -17.95
CA PHE A 418 19.65 -31.99 -17.29
C PHE A 418 19.92 -33.48 -17.07
N ASP A 419 18.90 -34.24 -16.68
CA ASP A 419 19.03 -35.68 -16.48
C ASP A 419 19.43 -36.41 -17.77
N ILE A 420 18.80 -36.06 -18.90
CA ILE A 420 19.16 -36.60 -20.22
C ILE A 420 20.55 -36.12 -20.66
N ARG A 421 20.92 -34.87 -20.36
CA ARG A 421 22.17 -34.26 -20.84
C ARG A 421 23.40 -34.54 -20.00
N LYS A 422 23.27 -35.08 -18.79
CA LYS A 422 24.43 -35.58 -18.02
C LYS A 422 25.28 -36.55 -18.84
N ASP A 423 24.67 -37.48 -19.57
CA ASP A 423 25.40 -38.43 -20.42
C ASP A 423 26.26 -37.70 -21.47
N ALA A 424 25.66 -36.78 -22.23
CA ALA A 424 26.41 -36.02 -23.23
C ALA A 424 27.46 -35.07 -22.61
N LEU A 425 27.15 -34.41 -21.50
CA LEU A 425 28.05 -33.45 -20.87
C LEU A 425 29.25 -34.11 -20.19
N TYR A 426 29.08 -35.33 -19.66
CA TYR A 426 30.10 -36.03 -18.88
C TYR A 426 30.86 -37.08 -19.70
N CYS A 427 30.25 -37.67 -20.72
CA CYS A 427 30.84 -38.78 -21.48
C CYS A 427 31.33 -38.37 -22.88
N ASP A 428 30.69 -37.39 -23.54
CA ASP A 428 31.13 -37.00 -24.89
C ASP A 428 32.44 -36.18 -24.83
N GLY A 429 33.27 -36.34 -25.87
CA GLY A 429 34.47 -35.52 -26.02
C GLY A 429 34.16 -34.02 -26.22
N PRO A 430 35.08 -33.10 -25.88
CA PRO A 430 34.88 -31.66 -26.02
C PRO A 430 34.49 -31.20 -27.43
N SER A 431 34.92 -31.91 -28.47
CA SER A 431 34.60 -31.62 -29.88
C SER A 431 33.19 -32.06 -30.31
N SER A 432 32.45 -32.80 -29.47
CA SER A 432 31.10 -33.28 -29.79
C SER A 432 30.14 -32.10 -30.00
N LEU A 433 29.49 -32.07 -31.17
CA LEU A 433 28.44 -31.11 -31.49
C LEU A 433 27.32 -31.11 -30.44
N ARG A 434 26.95 -32.30 -29.95
CA ARG A 434 25.91 -32.49 -28.93
C ARG A 434 26.32 -31.84 -27.60
N ARG A 435 27.58 -32.03 -27.18
CA ARG A 435 28.12 -31.42 -25.95
C ARG A 435 28.17 -29.91 -26.07
N LYS A 436 28.72 -29.39 -27.19
CA LYS A 436 28.82 -27.94 -27.44
C LYS A 436 27.44 -27.27 -27.44
N ALA A 437 26.47 -27.84 -28.16
CA ALA A 437 25.11 -27.32 -28.20
C ALA A 437 24.45 -27.35 -26.80
N ALA A 438 24.65 -28.41 -26.02
CA ALA A 438 24.12 -28.50 -24.66
C ALA A 438 24.71 -27.44 -23.72
N VAL A 439 26.03 -27.20 -23.77
CA VAL A 439 26.71 -26.15 -22.98
C VAL A 439 26.21 -24.76 -23.37
N GLN A 440 26.11 -24.47 -24.68
CA GLN A 440 25.58 -23.20 -25.17
C GLN A 440 24.13 -22.96 -24.71
N VAL A 441 23.26 -23.97 -24.77
CA VAL A 441 21.88 -23.85 -24.25
C VAL A 441 21.87 -23.64 -22.74
N VAL A 442 22.73 -24.33 -21.98
CA VAL A 442 22.86 -24.08 -20.54
C VAL A 442 23.31 -22.64 -20.25
N ARG A 443 24.19 -22.06 -21.10
CA ARG A 443 24.60 -20.66 -21.01
C ARG A 443 23.38 -19.74 -21.15
N HIS A 444 22.58 -19.93 -22.20
CA HIS A 444 21.35 -19.15 -22.41
C HIS A 444 20.32 -19.34 -21.29
N LEU A 445 20.15 -20.57 -20.78
CA LEU A 445 19.25 -20.86 -19.66
C LEU A 445 19.67 -20.11 -18.39
N PHE A 446 20.96 -20.18 -18.03
CA PHE A 446 21.50 -19.50 -16.87
C PHE A 446 21.30 -17.99 -16.99
N ASP A 447 21.73 -17.42 -18.11
CA ASP A 447 21.64 -16.01 -18.45
C ASP A 447 20.22 -15.45 -18.33
N CYS A 448 19.22 -16.19 -18.83
CA CYS A 448 17.83 -15.77 -18.77
C CYS A 448 17.25 -15.91 -17.37
N LEU A 449 17.42 -17.07 -16.74
CA LEU A 449 16.82 -17.35 -15.44
C LEU A 449 17.37 -16.44 -14.35
N VAL A 450 18.69 -16.20 -14.33
CA VAL A 450 19.32 -15.36 -13.31
C VAL A 450 18.84 -13.91 -13.44
N ARG A 451 18.81 -13.35 -14.66
CA ARG A 451 18.35 -11.98 -14.89
C ARG A 451 16.85 -11.81 -14.64
N TRP A 452 16.01 -12.76 -15.08
CA TRP A 452 14.56 -12.70 -14.81
C TRP A 452 14.21 -12.85 -13.32
N LEU A 453 15.00 -13.61 -12.55
CA LEU A 453 14.78 -13.78 -11.11
C LEU A 453 15.41 -12.67 -10.27
N ALA A 454 16.35 -11.89 -10.81
CA ALA A 454 17.12 -10.90 -10.05
C ALA A 454 16.25 -9.88 -9.29
N PRO A 455 15.17 -9.31 -9.86
CA PRO A 455 14.33 -8.38 -9.10
C PRO A 455 13.58 -9.05 -7.93
N MET A 456 13.36 -10.37 -7.98
CA MET A 456 12.65 -11.12 -6.94
C MET A 456 13.61 -11.67 -5.86
N LEU A 457 14.78 -12.17 -6.27
CA LEU A 457 15.76 -12.86 -5.41
C LEU A 457 17.16 -12.21 -5.57
N PRO A 458 17.33 -10.95 -5.17
CA PRO A 458 18.50 -10.17 -5.56
C PRO A 458 19.81 -10.70 -5.01
N PHE A 459 19.83 -11.30 -3.82
CA PHE A 459 21.06 -11.78 -3.21
C PHE A 459 21.54 -13.05 -3.91
N THR A 460 20.63 -14.00 -4.13
CA THR A 460 20.94 -15.29 -4.74
C THR A 460 21.31 -15.13 -6.21
N MET A 461 20.61 -14.25 -6.93
CA MET A 461 20.91 -14.02 -8.35
C MET A 461 22.21 -13.24 -8.53
N GLU A 462 22.51 -12.28 -7.66
CA GLU A 462 23.80 -11.58 -7.68
C GLU A 462 24.96 -12.56 -7.41
N GLU A 463 24.84 -13.39 -6.38
CA GLU A 463 25.84 -14.42 -6.05
C GLU A 463 26.10 -15.34 -7.25
N ALA A 464 25.04 -15.85 -7.88
CA ALA A 464 25.16 -16.71 -9.05
C ALA A 464 25.80 -15.98 -10.23
N TRP A 465 25.39 -14.73 -10.48
CA TRP A 465 25.90 -13.93 -11.58
C TRP A 465 27.40 -13.64 -11.46
N LEU A 466 27.86 -13.21 -10.28
CA LEU A 466 29.26 -12.91 -10.02
C LEU A 466 30.15 -14.17 -10.00
N ASP A 467 29.60 -15.33 -9.62
CA ASP A 467 30.32 -16.61 -9.75
C ASP A 467 30.62 -16.94 -11.23
N ARG A 468 29.69 -16.65 -12.14
CA ARG A 468 29.88 -16.86 -13.59
C ARG A 468 30.67 -15.73 -14.26
N HIS A 469 30.48 -14.50 -13.81
CA HIS A 469 31.02 -13.27 -14.40
C HIS A 469 31.73 -12.45 -13.31
N PRO A 470 32.93 -12.86 -12.87
CA PRO A 470 33.64 -12.21 -11.76
C PRO A 470 34.03 -10.75 -12.04
N ASP A 471 34.14 -10.38 -13.31
CA ASP A 471 34.43 -9.01 -13.74
C ASP A 471 33.18 -8.14 -13.91
N ALA A 472 31.97 -8.72 -13.81
CA ALA A 472 30.74 -7.94 -13.88
C ALA A 472 30.57 -7.11 -12.60
N VAL A 473 29.96 -5.93 -12.73
CA VAL A 473 29.70 -5.06 -11.57
C VAL A 473 28.54 -5.61 -10.73
N SER A 474 27.41 -5.92 -11.37
CA SER A 474 26.21 -6.45 -10.72
C SER A 474 25.20 -6.92 -11.76
N VAL A 475 24.43 -7.97 -11.48
CA VAL A 475 23.28 -8.38 -12.33
C VAL A 475 22.19 -7.30 -12.35
N HIS A 476 22.12 -6.49 -11.30
CA HIS A 476 21.09 -5.45 -11.14
C HIS A 476 21.34 -4.22 -12.04
N LEU A 477 22.45 -4.20 -12.77
CA LEU A 477 22.75 -3.20 -13.80
C LEU A 477 22.47 -3.71 -15.22
N ASP A 478 22.11 -4.99 -15.36
CA ASP A 478 21.84 -5.62 -16.64
C ASP A 478 20.34 -5.54 -17.01
N GLN A 479 20.09 -5.44 -18.30
CA GLN A 479 18.73 -5.54 -18.85
C GLN A 479 18.32 -7.01 -19.00
N PHE A 480 17.01 -7.28 -18.97
CA PHE A 480 16.49 -8.60 -19.36
C PHE A 480 16.96 -8.96 -20.77
N PRO A 481 17.39 -10.21 -21.00
CA PRO A 481 17.93 -10.61 -22.29
C PRO A 481 16.91 -10.44 -23.41
N VAL A 482 17.39 -10.05 -24.58
CA VAL A 482 16.59 -10.06 -25.81
C VAL A 482 16.55 -11.49 -26.34
N ILE A 483 15.35 -12.09 -26.37
CA ILE A 483 15.20 -13.46 -26.85
C ILE A 483 15.01 -13.48 -28.37
N PRO A 484 15.84 -14.23 -29.13
CA PRO A 484 15.70 -14.34 -30.57
C PRO A 484 14.37 -14.97 -30.99
N GLN A 485 13.65 -14.31 -31.90
CA GLN A 485 12.35 -14.80 -32.40
C GLN A 485 12.45 -16.17 -33.09
N ASN A 486 13.59 -16.46 -33.72
CA ASN A 486 13.84 -17.73 -34.40
C ASN A 486 13.99 -18.93 -33.46
N TRP A 487 14.06 -18.72 -32.13
CA TRP A 487 14.01 -19.81 -31.16
C TRP A 487 12.61 -20.42 -31.04
N ARG A 488 11.55 -19.68 -31.43
CA ARG A 488 10.18 -20.17 -31.32
C ARG A 488 9.90 -21.24 -32.37
N ASN A 489 9.54 -22.45 -31.93
CA ASN A 489 9.25 -23.59 -32.81
C ASN A 489 8.11 -24.45 -32.26
N GLU A 490 6.88 -24.02 -32.54
CA GLU A 490 5.64 -24.68 -32.07
C GLU A 490 5.51 -26.13 -32.56
N ALA A 491 5.93 -26.40 -33.80
CA ALA A 491 5.86 -27.75 -34.38
C ALA A 491 6.79 -28.73 -33.64
N LEU A 492 7.99 -28.27 -33.27
CA LEU A 492 8.92 -29.04 -32.45
C LEU A 492 8.35 -29.26 -31.04
N ALA A 493 7.77 -28.23 -30.43
CA ALA A 493 7.15 -28.31 -29.12
C ALA A 493 6.03 -29.34 -29.06
N GLU A 494 5.14 -29.34 -30.07
CA GLU A 494 4.06 -30.32 -30.22
C GLU A 494 4.61 -31.74 -30.34
N LYS A 495 5.64 -31.94 -31.18
CA LYS A 495 6.30 -33.24 -31.32
C LYS A 495 6.84 -33.72 -29.98
N TRP A 496 7.55 -32.87 -29.25
CA TRP A 496 8.13 -33.24 -27.95
C TRP A 496 7.09 -33.43 -26.86
N ARG A 497 5.93 -32.77 -26.94
CA ARG A 497 4.80 -33.05 -26.05
C ARG A 497 4.34 -34.50 -26.18
N LYS A 498 4.22 -35.01 -27.41
CA LYS A 498 3.89 -36.41 -27.69
C LYS A 498 4.98 -37.36 -27.20
N VAL A 499 6.25 -37.04 -27.46
CA VAL A 499 7.40 -37.84 -26.97
C VAL A 499 7.40 -37.93 -25.44
N ARG A 500 7.10 -36.84 -24.73
CA ARG A 500 7.02 -36.84 -23.26
C ARG A 500 5.85 -37.67 -22.72
N GLN A 501 4.73 -37.73 -23.44
CA GLN A 501 3.63 -38.63 -23.09
C GLN A 501 4.07 -40.10 -23.18
N VAL A 502 4.79 -40.47 -24.23
CA VAL A 502 5.36 -41.83 -24.36
C VAL A 502 6.39 -42.10 -23.26
N ARG A 503 7.31 -41.15 -22.99
CA ARG A 503 8.29 -41.27 -21.91
C ARG A 503 7.61 -41.55 -20.57
N ARG A 504 6.51 -40.88 -20.26
CA ARG A 504 5.77 -41.12 -19.00
C ARG A 504 5.32 -42.58 -18.85
N VAL A 505 4.84 -43.20 -19.93
CA VAL A 505 4.44 -44.61 -19.93
C VAL A 505 5.66 -45.51 -19.70
N VAL A 506 6.77 -45.23 -20.41
CA VAL A 506 8.03 -45.99 -20.26
C VAL A 506 8.59 -45.86 -18.84
N THR A 507 8.65 -44.66 -18.28
CA THR A 507 9.10 -44.45 -16.89
C THR A 507 8.22 -45.21 -15.90
N GLY A 508 6.89 -45.23 -16.11
CA GLY A 508 5.98 -46.05 -15.30
C GLY A 508 6.30 -47.55 -15.35
N ALA A 509 6.61 -48.08 -16.53
CA ALA A 509 7.04 -49.47 -16.69
C ALA A 509 8.38 -49.76 -16.01
N LEU A 510 9.34 -48.82 -16.10
CA LEU A 510 10.63 -48.92 -15.40
C LEU A 510 10.46 -48.96 -13.88
N GLU A 511 9.54 -48.17 -13.31
CA GLU A 511 9.27 -48.23 -11.86
C GLU A 511 8.71 -49.60 -11.43
N ILE A 512 7.87 -50.23 -12.26
CA ILE A 512 7.38 -51.59 -11.99
C ILE A 512 8.56 -52.57 -11.98
N ALA A 513 9.45 -52.48 -12.97
CA ALA A 513 10.64 -53.32 -13.05
C ALA A 513 11.58 -53.12 -11.84
N ARG A 514 11.76 -51.87 -11.37
CA ARG A 514 12.50 -51.56 -10.14
C ARG A 514 11.85 -52.16 -8.90
N ALA A 515 10.54 -52.04 -8.76
CA ALA A 515 9.80 -52.63 -7.64
C ALA A 515 9.94 -54.15 -7.60
N GLN A 516 10.02 -54.77 -8.79
CA GLN A 516 10.29 -56.20 -8.97
C GLN A 516 11.78 -56.58 -8.87
N LYS A 517 12.67 -55.61 -8.61
CA LYS A 517 14.13 -55.77 -8.54
C LYS A 517 14.76 -56.37 -9.80
N VAL A 518 14.11 -56.17 -10.95
CA VAL A 518 14.65 -56.59 -12.26
C VAL A 518 15.78 -55.65 -12.70
N ILE A 519 15.64 -54.37 -12.39
CA ILE A 519 16.63 -53.31 -12.64
C ILE A 519 16.80 -52.46 -11.38
N GLY A 520 17.98 -51.88 -11.19
CA GLY A 520 18.25 -50.85 -10.18
C GLY A 520 18.11 -49.44 -10.76
N SER A 521 19.01 -49.09 -11.69
CA SER A 521 18.97 -47.83 -12.43
C SER A 521 18.16 -47.96 -13.73
N SER A 522 17.85 -46.84 -14.40
CA SER A 522 17.25 -46.87 -15.75
C SER A 522 18.25 -47.17 -16.88
N LEU A 523 19.53 -47.32 -16.56
CA LEU A 523 20.59 -47.63 -17.53
C LEU A 523 20.85 -49.13 -17.67
N GLU A 524 20.44 -49.92 -16.68
CA GLU A 524 20.40 -51.39 -16.71
C GLU A 524 19.18 -51.87 -17.50
#